data_AF-A0A4Y8SGC4-F1
#
_entry.id   AF-A0A4Y8SGC4-F1
#
_cell.length_a   1.000
_cell.length_b   1.000
_cell.length_c   1.000
_cell.angle_alpha   90.00
_cell.angle_beta   90.00
_cell.angle_gamma   90.00
#
_symmetry.space_group_name_H-M   'P 1'
#
loop_
_entity.id
_entity.type
_entity.pdbx_description
1 polymer ?
#
loop_
_entity_poly.entity_id
_entity_poly.type
_entity_poly.pdbx_seq_one_letter_code
_entity_poly.pdbx_strand_id
1 'polypeptide(L)'
;MLPDTPVTSSTFNPSLELIDWLRMLLRAERAGARLMLDSAGQTDDPGLLRRFAQLHHGEAESCRRLRHCLERLGVEPGQGMGEFHAKAMAIPDLQARMQFIARGQRWVARQVQERLPALEPAWLRDELTVVLHLHQASPDA
;
A
#
# COMPACT_ATOMS: atom_id res chain seq x y z
N MET A 1 -38.56 13.77 33.67
CA MET A 1 -37.33 13.19 34.23
C MET A 1 -37.10 11.84 33.57
N LEU A 2 -36.25 11.84 32.54
CA LEU A 2 -35.50 10.69 32.03
C LEU A 2 -34.08 11.24 31.87
N PRO A 3 -33.02 10.60 32.39
CA PRO A 3 -31.67 11.04 32.10
C PRO A 3 -31.35 10.72 30.64
N ASP A 4 -30.92 11.74 29.89
CA ASP A 4 -30.23 11.54 28.62
C ASP A 4 -29.01 10.66 28.90
N THR A 5 -29.04 9.43 28.40
CA THR A 5 -27.88 8.55 28.44
C THR A 5 -26.84 9.12 27.47
N PRO A 6 -25.60 9.41 27.90
CA PRO A 6 -24.56 9.73 26.94
C PRO A 6 -24.30 8.48 26.10
N VAL A 7 -24.61 8.54 24.80
CA VAL A 7 -24.11 7.58 23.81
C VAL A 7 -22.60 7.76 23.80
N THR A 8 -21.90 6.95 24.59
CA THR A 8 -20.46 6.79 24.48
C THR A 8 -20.18 6.06 23.18
N SER A 9 -20.18 6.82 22.08
CA SER A 9 -19.52 6.43 20.84
C SER A 9 -18.07 6.17 21.19
N SER A 10 -17.73 4.90 21.44
CA SER A 10 -16.36 4.45 21.64
C SER A 10 -15.60 4.80 20.37
N THR A 11 -14.94 5.94 20.39
CA THR A 11 -14.14 6.42 19.27
C THR A 11 -12.92 5.54 19.24
N PHE A 12 -12.80 4.70 18.21
CA PHE A 12 -11.60 3.89 18.01
C PHE A 12 -10.39 4.82 18.02
N ASN A 13 -9.52 4.66 19.00
CA ASN A 13 -8.30 5.43 19.11
C ASN A 13 -7.15 4.58 18.55
N PRO A 14 -6.62 4.90 17.35
CA PRO A 14 -5.54 4.12 16.74
C PRO A 14 -4.28 4.20 17.59
N SER A 15 -3.61 3.06 17.80
CA SER A 15 -2.27 3.06 18.41
C SER A 15 -1.26 3.73 17.48
N LEU A 16 -0.21 4.32 18.05
CA LEU A 16 0.92 4.85 17.26
C LEU A 16 1.53 3.78 16.35
N GLU A 17 1.60 2.54 16.82
CA GLU A 17 2.11 1.41 16.06
C GLU A 17 1.27 1.11 14.80
N LEU A 18 -0.06 1.24 14.89
CA LEU A 18 -0.94 1.09 13.73
C LEU A 18 -0.71 2.24 12.74
N ILE A 19 -0.61 3.47 13.24
CA ILE A 19 -0.38 4.66 12.43
C ILE A 19 0.96 4.55 11.67
N ASP A 20 2.03 4.20 12.36
CA ASP A 20 3.36 4.10 11.78
C ASP A 20 3.44 3.00 10.72
N TRP A 21 2.75 1.89 10.95
CA TRP A 21 2.64 0.82 9.98
C TRP A 21 1.84 1.21 8.73
N LEU A 22 0.69 1.87 8.88
CA LEU A 22 -0.08 2.39 7.74
C LEU A 22 0.73 3.41 6.94
N ARG A 23 1.47 4.30 7.62
CA ARG A 23 2.37 5.25 6.97
C ARG A 23 3.54 4.58 6.29
N MET A 24 4.10 3.52 6.88
CA MET A 24 5.14 2.70 6.25
C MET A 24 4.64 2.08 4.96
N LEU A 25 3.47 1.45 4.97
CA LEU A 25 2.84 0.91 3.76
C LEU A 25 2.61 2.02 2.73
N LEU A 26 2.02 3.15 3.14
CA LEU A 26 1.77 4.27 2.21
C LEU A 26 3.05 4.80 1.54
N ARG A 27 4.16 4.86 2.28
CA ARG A 27 5.47 5.23 1.70
C ARG A 27 6.00 4.17 0.74
N ALA A 28 5.71 2.88 0.98
CA ALA A 28 6.07 1.80 0.08
C ALA A 28 5.26 1.87 -1.22
N GLU A 29 3.93 2.04 -1.15
CA GLU A 29 3.07 2.16 -2.33
C GLU A 29 3.45 3.37 -3.20
N ARG A 30 3.77 4.51 -2.57
CA ARG A 30 4.23 5.70 -3.30
C ARG A 30 5.56 5.43 -4.03
N ALA A 31 6.46 4.69 -3.39
CA ALA A 31 7.72 4.29 -3.98
C ALA A 31 7.53 3.32 -5.15
N GLY A 32 6.61 2.35 -5.00
CA GLY A 32 6.24 1.40 -6.06
C GLY A 32 5.60 2.10 -7.26
N ALA A 33 4.62 2.96 -7.04
CA ALA A 33 4.00 3.74 -8.11
C ALA A 33 5.05 4.54 -8.91
N ARG A 34 5.94 5.25 -8.21
CA ARG A 34 7.01 6.01 -8.88
C ARG A 34 7.99 5.10 -9.63
N LEU A 35 8.37 3.98 -9.03
CA LEU A 35 9.30 3.01 -9.60
C LEU A 35 8.79 2.45 -10.93
N MET A 36 7.50 2.16 -11.02
CA MET A 36 6.87 1.61 -12.21
C MET A 36 6.86 2.63 -13.35
N LEU A 37 6.59 3.90 -13.06
CA LEU A 37 6.68 4.99 -14.05
C LEU A 37 8.12 5.18 -14.55
N ASP A 38 9.09 5.27 -13.64
CA ASP A 38 10.49 5.51 -14.00
C ASP A 38 11.08 4.30 -14.75
N SER A 39 10.64 3.07 -14.44
CA SER A 39 11.07 1.85 -15.14
C SER A 39 10.42 1.70 -16.53
N ALA A 40 9.16 2.10 -16.69
CA ALA A 40 8.49 2.14 -17.99
C ALA A 40 9.21 3.10 -18.96
N GLY A 41 9.76 4.21 -18.46
CA GLY A 41 10.55 5.14 -19.27
C GLY A 41 11.91 4.60 -19.75
N GLN A 42 12.30 3.37 -19.38
CA GLN A 42 13.58 2.75 -19.75
C GLN A 42 13.43 1.57 -20.73
N THR A 43 12.24 1.35 -21.28
CA THR A 43 12.00 0.24 -22.21
C THR A 43 10.94 0.59 -23.25
N ASP A 44 11.12 0.06 -24.46
CA ASP A 44 10.11 0.09 -25.52
C ASP A 44 9.39 -1.27 -25.69
N ASP A 45 9.70 -2.25 -24.83
CA ASP A 45 9.07 -3.58 -24.89
C ASP A 45 7.58 -3.49 -24.50
N PRO A 46 6.64 -3.81 -25.40
CA PRO A 46 5.21 -3.66 -25.12
C PRO A 46 4.71 -4.56 -23.98
N GLY A 47 5.34 -5.72 -23.77
CA GLY A 47 5.02 -6.64 -22.68
C GLY A 47 5.42 -6.07 -21.32
N LEU A 48 6.63 -5.52 -21.22
CA LEU A 48 7.11 -4.86 -20.00
C LEU A 48 6.31 -3.59 -19.71
N LEU A 49 6.01 -2.77 -20.72
CA LEU A 49 5.19 -1.57 -20.55
C LEU A 49 3.80 -1.90 -19.99
N ARG A 50 3.14 -2.95 -20.51
CA ARG A 50 1.86 -3.42 -19.95
C ARG A 50 1.98 -3.86 -18.49
N ARG A 51 3.03 -4.61 -18.15
CA ARG A 51 3.28 -5.06 -16.77
C ARG A 51 3.52 -3.89 -15.82
N PHE A 52 4.34 -2.90 -16.21
CA PHE A 52 4.55 -1.71 -15.40
C PHE A 52 3.27 -0.88 -15.22
N ALA A 53 2.44 -0.76 -16.25
CA ALA A 53 1.16 -0.06 -16.16
C ALA A 53 0.19 -0.74 -15.19
N GLN A 54 0.08 -2.07 -15.24
CA GLN A 54 -0.75 -2.86 -14.32
C GLN A 54 -0.28 -2.70 -12.87
N LEU A 55 1.02 -2.87 -12.63
CA LEU A 55 1.61 -2.68 -11.30
C LEU A 55 1.41 -1.24 -10.80
N HIS A 56 1.69 -0.23 -11.63
CA HIS A 56 1.47 1.17 -11.29
C HIS A 56 0.02 1.45 -10.85
N HIS A 57 -0.95 0.87 -11.55
CA HIS A 57 -2.36 1.01 -11.19
C HIS A 57 -2.65 0.43 -9.80
N GLY A 58 -2.14 -0.77 -9.50
CA GLY A 58 -2.27 -1.40 -8.19
C GLY A 58 -1.64 -0.56 -7.06
N GLU A 59 -0.43 -0.05 -7.27
CA GLU A 59 0.29 0.79 -6.30
C GLU A 59 -0.43 2.13 -6.07
N ALA A 60 -0.97 2.75 -7.13
CA ALA A 60 -1.73 4.00 -7.04
C ALA A 60 -3.07 3.80 -6.31
N GLU A 61 -3.75 2.69 -6.56
CA GLU A 61 -4.97 2.31 -5.85
C GLU A 61 -4.68 2.07 -4.36
N SER A 62 -3.65 1.30 -4.04
CA SER A 62 -3.21 1.05 -2.66
C SER A 62 -2.82 2.35 -1.94
N CYS A 63 -2.12 3.26 -2.61
CA CYS A 63 -1.84 4.61 -2.09
C CYS A 63 -3.11 5.34 -1.67
N ARG A 64 -4.14 5.32 -2.53
CA ARG A 64 -5.42 6.00 -2.27
C ARG A 64 -6.12 5.42 -1.05
N ARG A 65 -6.16 4.09 -0.93
CA ARG A 65 -6.79 3.38 0.18
C ARG A 65 -6.09 3.62 1.51
N LEU A 66 -4.76 3.48 1.54
CA LEU A 66 -3.98 3.71 2.76
C LEU A 66 -4.07 5.17 3.23
N ARG A 67 -4.08 6.12 2.29
CA ARG A 67 -4.36 7.53 2.61
C ARG A 67 -5.75 7.68 3.24
N HIS A 68 -6.78 7.11 2.61
CA HIS A 68 -8.14 7.16 3.13
C HIS A 68 -8.26 6.56 4.54
N CYS A 69 -7.55 5.45 4.81
CA CYS A 69 -7.49 4.86 6.14
C CYS A 69 -6.91 5.82 7.19
N LEU A 70 -5.78 6.46 6.90
CA LEU A 70 -5.16 7.42 7.81
C LEU A 70 -6.08 8.63 8.06
N GLU A 71 -6.71 9.15 7.00
CA GLU A 71 -7.67 10.26 7.10
C GLU A 71 -8.90 9.90 7.94
N ARG A 72 -9.49 8.70 7.75
CA ARG A 72 -10.61 8.21 8.57
C ARG A 72 -10.25 7.96 10.03
N LEU A 73 -8.97 7.70 10.31
CA LEU A 73 -8.44 7.60 11.67
C LEU A 73 -8.15 8.97 12.30
N GLY A 74 -8.37 10.08 11.58
CA GLY A 74 -8.07 11.43 12.06
C GLY A 74 -6.57 11.74 12.09
N VAL A 75 -5.77 11.04 11.28
CA VAL A 75 -4.32 11.11 11.29
C VAL A 75 -3.81 11.60 9.93
N GLU A 76 -2.92 12.58 9.95
CA GLU A 76 -2.27 13.06 8.74
C GLU A 76 -1.50 11.92 8.03
N PRO A 77 -1.73 11.67 6.73
CA PRO A 77 -1.06 10.58 6.00
C PRO A 77 0.46 10.70 5.97
N GLY A 78 0.97 11.92 6.14
CA GLY A 78 2.40 12.22 6.05
C GLY A 78 2.91 12.27 4.60
N GLN A 79 4.13 12.77 4.47
CA GLN A 79 4.82 12.98 3.20
C GLN A 79 5.98 11.99 3.03
N GLY A 80 6.50 11.92 1.80
CA GLY A 80 7.72 11.18 1.50
C GLY A 80 7.51 9.82 0.87
N MET A 81 8.64 9.27 0.43
CA MET A 81 8.80 8.01 -0.28
C MET A 81 9.81 7.17 0.49
N GLY A 82 9.59 5.86 0.61
CA GLY A 82 10.54 4.96 1.25
C GLY A 82 11.80 4.70 0.41
N GLU A 83 12.81 4.05 0.99
CA GLU A 83 14.07 3.70 0.30
C GLU A 83 13.90 2.68 -0.84
N PHE A 84 12.73 2.05 -0.95
CA PHE A 84 12.45 0.99 -1.92
C PHE A 84 12.72 1.43 -3.37
N HIS A 85 12.29 2.65 -3.74
CA HIS A 85 12.51 3.21 -5.07
C HIS A 85 13.99 3.31 -5.39
N ALA A 86 14.78 3.95 -4.52
CA ALA A 86 16.22 4.12 -4.73
C ALA A 86 16.94 2.77 -4.85
N LYS A 87 16.59 1.79 -4.01
CA LYS A 87 17.16 0.42 -4.06
C LYS A 87 16.83 -0.30 -5.38
N ALA A 88 15.60 -0.16 -5.88
CA ALA A 88 15.20 -0.77 -7.13
C ALA A 88 15.83 -0.08 -8.35
N MET A 89 15.92 1.25 -8.35
CA MET A 89 16.54 2.00 -9.45
C MET A 89 18.05 1.81 -9.54
N ALA A 90 18.70 1.41 -8.44
CA ALA A 90 20.10 0.99 -8.44
C ALA A 90 20.34 -0.34 -9.20
N ILE A 91 19.29 -1.08 -9.55
CA ILE A 91 19.38 -2.30 -10.37
C ILE A 91 19.23 -1.91 -11.84
N PRO A 92 20.31 -1.95 -12.66
CA PRO A 92 20.27 -1.49 -14.04
C PRO A 92 19.52 -2.46 -14.96
N ASP A 93 19.61 -3.76 -14.68
CA ASP A 93 18.92 -4.79 -15.46
C ASP A 93 17.42 -4.81 -15.12
N LEU A 94 16.57 -4.57 -16.12
CA LEU A 94 15.12 -4.49 -15.93
C LEU A 94 14.50 -5.81 -15.48
N GLN A 95 15.04 -6.94 -15.93
CA GLN A 95 14.53 -8.25 -15.54
C GLN A 95 14.81 -8.53 -14.06
N ALA A 96 16.03 -8.23 -13.59
CA ALA A 96 16.40 -8.28 -12.18
C ALA A 96 15.59 -7.29 -11.33
N ARG A 97 15.31 -6.09 -11.87
CA ARG A 97 14.44 -5.10 -11.22
C ARG A 97 13.01 -5.63 -11.08
N MET A 98 12.46 -6.29 -12.10
CA MET A 98 11.14 -6.94 -12.03
C MET A 98 11.09 -8.03 -10.95
N GLN A 99 12.15 -8.83 -10.80
CA GLN A 99 12.24 -9.80 -9.71
C GLN A 99 12.30 -9.13 -8.32
N PHE A 100 12.99 -7.99 -8.22
CA PHE A 100 13.03 -7.18 -7.00
C PHE A 100 11.65 -6.61 -6.66
N ILE A 101 10.94 -6.06 -7.66
CA ILE A 101 9.56 -5.59 -7.52
C ILE A 101 8.66 -6.72 -7.03
N ALA A 102 8.73 -7.91 -7.63
CA ALA A 102 7.93 -9.06 -7.22
C ALA A 102 8.20 -9.48 -5.76
N ARG A 103 9.43 -9.33 -5.26
CA ARG A 103 9.75 -9.54 -3.83
C ARG A 103 9.12 -8.46 -2.95
N GLY A 104 9.15 -7.20 -3.38
CA GLY A 104 8.46 -6.09 -2.70
C GLY A 104 6.95 -6.33 -2.59
N GLN A 105 6.34 -6.76 -3.69
CA GLN A 105 4.91 -7.09 -3.76
C GLN A 105 4.53 -8.19 -2.74
N ARG A 106 5.29 -9.29 -2.70
CA ARG A 106 5.10 -10.36 -1.70
C ARG A 106 5.32 -9.88 -0.26
N TRP A 107 6.26 -8.96 -0.05
CA TRP A 107 6.50 -8.40 1.28
C TRP A 107 5.29 -7.59 1.76
N VAL A 108 4.72 -6.70 0.93
CA VAL A 108 3.51 -5.93 1.28
C VAL A 108 2.34 -6.87 1.57
N ALA A 109 2.07 -7.83 0.67
CA ALA A 109 1.01 -8.81 0.87
C ALA A 109 1.14 -9.53 2.22
N ARG A 110 2.36 -9.96 2.56
CA ARG A 110 2.64 -10.60 3.84
C ARG A 110 2.39 -9.66 5.02
N GLN A 111 2.88 -8.41 4.97
CA GLN A 111 2.65 -7.43 6.05
C GLN A 111 1.16 -7.24 6.34
N VAL A 112 0.35 -7.10 5.30
CA VAL A 112 -1.10 -6.90 5.43
C VAL A 112 -1.78 -8.17 5.94
N GLN A 113 -1.47 -9.33 5.34
CA GLN A 113 -2.05 -10.61 5.72
C GLN A 113 -1.81 -10.97 7.19
N GLU A 114 -0.60 -10.74 7.70
CA GLU A 114 -0.25 -11.04 9.10
C GLU A 114 -1.04 -10.18 10.09
N ARG A 115 -1.38 -8.94 9.72
CA ARG A 115 -2.02 -7.98 10.64
C ARG A 115 -3.54 -7.96 10.55
N LEU A 116 -4.12 -8.29 9.40
CA LEU A 116 -5.57 -8.28 9.14
C LEU A 116 -6.43 -8.89 10.25
N PRO A 117 -6.12 -10.07 10.82
CA PRO A 117 -6.96 -10.72 11.83
C PRO A 117 -7.10 -9.92 13.14
N ALA A 118 -6.11 -9.09 13.47
CA ALA A 118 -6.05 -8.33 14.72
C ALA A 118 -6.61 -6.90 14.61
N LEU A 119 -7.08 -6.49 13.42
CA LEU A 119 -7.63 -5.15 13.22
C LEU A 119 -9.10 -5.11 13.66
N GLU A 120 -9.41 -4.27 14.64
CA GLU A 120 -10.76 -4.10 15.18
C GLU A 120 -11.75 -3.48 14.17
N PRO A 121 -11.45 -2.35 13.50
CA PRO A 121 -12.44 -1.70 12.64
C PRO A 121 -12.66 -2.51 11.36
N ALA A 122 -13.89 -3.01 11.16
CA ALA A 122 -14.24 -3.79 9.97
C ALA A 122 -13.90 -3.05 8.68
N TRP A 123 -14.23 -1.75 8.61
CA TRP A 123 -13.92 -0.93 7.45
C TRP A 123 -12.42 -0.85 7.13
N LEU A 124 -11.54 -0.88 8.14
CA LEU A 124 -10.10 -0.84 7.94
C LEU A 124 -9.61 -2.18 7.39
N ARG A 125 -10.18 -3.30 7.89
CA ARG A 125 -9.93 -4.63 7.31
C ARG A 125 -10.38 -4.70 5.87
N ASP A 126 -11.54 -4.14 5.52
CA ASP A 126 -12.06 -4.17 4.15
C ASP A 126 -11.14 -3.41 3.19
N GLU A 127 -10.70 -2.21 3.57
CA GLU A 127 -9.75 -1.42 2.77
C GLU A 127 -8.42 -2.16 2.56
N LEU A 128 -7.86 -2.72 3.62
CA LEU A 128 -6.59 -3.45 3.56
C LEU A 128 -6.71 -4.80 2.87
N THR A 129 -7.89 -5.42 2.87
CA THR A 129 -8.16 -6.63 2.08
C THR A 129 -8.05 -6.32 0.58
N VAL A 130 -8.50 -5.15 0.14
CA VAL A 130 -8.29 -4.73 -1.25
C VAL A 130 -6.80 -4.51 -1.54
N VAL A 131 -6.07 -3.84 -0.64
CA VAL A 131 -4.61 -3.69 -0.77
C VAL A 131 -3.93 -5.06 -0.90
N LEU A 132 -4.31 -6.04 -0.08
CA LEU A 132 -3.80 -7.41 -0.14
C LEU A 132 -4.06 -8.05 -1.51
N HIS A 133 -5.29 -7.97 -2.03
CA HIS A 133 -5.63 -8.56 -3.32
C HIS A 133 -4.85 -7.93 -4.48
N LEU A 134 -4.61 -6.62 -4.45
CA LEU A 134 -3.79 -5.93 -5.47
C LEU A 134 -2.35 -6.44 -5.51
N HIS A 135 -1.83 -6.91 -4.37
CA HIS A 135 -0.46 -7.44 -4.23
C HIS A 135 -0.35 -8.96 -4.41
N GLN A 136 -1.49 -9.66 -4.40
CA GLN A 136 -1.59 -11.09 -4.69
C GLN A 136 -1.96 -11.37 -6.15
N ALA A 137 -2.52 -10.38 -6.85
CA ALA A 137 -2.83 -10.49 -8.26
C ALA A 137 -1.55 -10.79 -9.05
N SER A 138 -1.45 -12.03 -9.57
CA SER A 138 -0.37 -12.38 -10.47
C SER A 138 -0.48 -11.56 -11.76
N PRO A 139 0.59 -10.92 -12.25
CA PRO A 139 0.60 -10.17 -13.51
C PRO A 139 0.49 -11.07 -14.77
N ASP A 140 0.18 -12.36 -14.60
CA ASP A 140 0.07 -13.38 -15.66
C ASP A 140 -1.38 -13.90 -15.83
N ALA A 141 -2.39 -13.17 -15.35
CA ALA A 141 -3.82 -13.41 -15.66
C ALA A 141 -4.26 -12.61 -16.89
#